data_AF-A0A4P7AHM4-F1
#
_entry.id   AF-A0A4P7AHM4-F1
#
_cell.length_a   1.000
_cell.length_b   1.000
_cell.length_c   1.000
_cell.angle_alpha   90.00
_cell.angle_beta   90.00
_cell.angle_gamma   90.00
#
_symmetry.space_group_name_H-M   'P 1'
#
loop_
_entity.id
_entity.type
_entity.pdbx_description
1 polymer ?
#
loop_
_entity_poly.entity_id
_entity_poly.type
_entity_poly.pdbx_seq_one_letter_code
_entity_poly.pdbx_strand_id
1 'polypeptide(L)'
;MEAQSVYQSVITSLFNLIKDEKLRTNVLFDLDLRKKVIANINNLLALEIDYQASFKDEKYSAAFAKAVVNITKEKIKFEKPDQKAIIDCYADYSDMITFCLNLYGISKETLSNTSIEITTKEISLNSKVSEEMKKKYGETTSNSETKKTIDGKEIEIVGATSDKPNFNGDYNKSFNQKGFNQMGEGFPLPPLNDQKFFPFKTKLKNAYWFKVALASFYSFSGLTYLILVILLNTNSFNLPKSASSIANSTFSKLYGENVETLSLAKSLLFGISYSQNISFYLLAFNFLLLFYISYIMIKPPATYKEQFWIPWLNIFFAGVFIFVNLITLYLGNVISVIAGNVSYFDNFAAAIKNTAAKNNISGISDEDIRRVYDELIAPNLKDNELKAITALLWLNFIILMLSIVYIVVLVILNPKYDREKILYANQEYQKLMSEMMQGRTYEMDRSIYEPEINVQEFINKKNERKNKNKEDNEKDN
;
A
#
# COMPACT_ATOMS: atom_id res chain seq x y z
N MET A 1 -3.40 -1.42 -19.87
CA MET A 1 -3.89 -2.18 -21.04
C MET A 1 -3.07 -1.68 -22.22
N GLU A 2 -2.38 -2.57 -22.93
CA GLU A 2 -1.47 -2.17 -24.02
C GLU A 2 -2.25 -2.04 -25.34
N ALA A 3 -2.01 -0.95 -26.08
CA ALA A 3 -2.70 -0.68 -27.37
C ALA A 3 -2.54 -1.84 -28.38
N GLN A 4 -1.35 -2.45 -28.38
CA GLN A 4 -1.01 -3.60 -29.22
C GLN A 4 -1.87 -4.84 -28.94
N SER A 5 -2.17 -5.11 -27.67
CA SER A 5 -3.01 -6.24 -27.25
C SER A 5 -4.48 -6.06 -27.65
N VAL A 6 -4.99 -4.83 -27.51
CA VAL A 6 -6.35 -4.48 -27.96
C VAL A 6 -6.43 -4.58 -29.48
N TYR A 7 -5.43 -4.07 -30.20
CA TYR A 7 -5.34 -4.16 -31.65
C TYR A 7 -5.39 -5.61 -32.16
N GLN A 8 -4.58 -6.50 -31.57
CA GLN A 8 -4.58 -7.93 -31.91
C GLN A 8 -5.94 -8.59 -31.64
N SER A 9 -6.59 -8.25 -30.52
CA SER A 9 -7.89 -8.81 -30.14
C SER A 9 -8.99 -8.41 -31.14
N VAL A 10 -9.00 -7.13 -31.53
CA VAL A 10 -9.94 -6.60 -32.54
C VAL A 10 -9.71 -7.28 -33.89
N ILE A 11 -8.46 -7.37 -34.38
CA ILE A 11 -8.13 -8.06 -35.64
C ILE A 11 -8.62 -9.51 -35.63
N THR A 12 -8.32 -10.25 -34.56
CA THR A 12 -8.67 -11.67 -34.44
C THR A 12 -10.19 -11.85 -34.52
N SER A 13 -10.95 -11.01 -33.80
CA SER A 13 -12.41 -11.06 -33.82
C SER A 13 -13.02 -10.70 -35.17
N LEU A 14 -12.53 -9.64 -35.84
CA LEU A 14 -13.02 -9.24 -37.15
C LEU A 14 -12.71 -10.29 -38.21
N PHE A 15 -11.54 -10.93 -38.14
CA PHE A 15 -11.16 -11.99 -39.04
C PHE A 15 -12.08 -13.22 -38.89
N ASN A 16 -12.26 -13.71 -37.66
CA ASN A 16 -13.11 -14.87 -37.39
C ASN A 16 -14.58 -14.59 -37.74
N LEU A 17 -15.05 -13.36 -37.54
CA LEU A 17 -16.39 -12.92 -37.95
C LEU A 17 -16.58 -12.97 -39.48
N ILE A 18 -15.60 -12.50 -40.25
CA ILE A 18 -15.68 -12.52 -41.73
C ILE A 18 -15.48 -13.92 -42.29
N LYS A 19 -14.71 -14.77 -41.60
CA LYS A 19 -14.50 -16.18 -41.99
C LYS A 19 -15.77 -17.01 -41.80
N ASP A 20 -16.56 -16.75 -40.75
CA ASP A 20 -17.82 -17.44 -40.50
C ASP A 20 -18.89 -17.01 -41.52
N GLU A 21 -19.40 -17.96 -42.30
CA GLU A 21 -20.38 -17.67 -43.37
C GLU A 21 -21.69 -17.08 -42.85
N LYS A 22 -22.13 -17.50 -41.66
CA LYS A 22 -23.38 -17.05 -41.02
C LYS A 22 -23.21 -15.61 -40.55
N LEU A 23 -22.16 -15.31 -39.79
CA LEU A 23 -21.91 -13.93 -39.32
C LEU A 23 -21.63 -12.97 -40.47
N ARG A 24 -20.81 -13.39 -41.44
CA ARG A 24 -20.55 -12.61 -42.65
C ARG A 24 -21.83 -12.25 -43.40
N THR A 25 -22.75 -13.20 -43.54
CA THR A 25 -24.05 -12.96 -44.18
C THR A 25 -24.94 -12.06 -43.32
N ASN A 26 -24.87 -12.19 -42.00
CA ASN A 26 -25.63 -11.33 -41.10
C ASN A 26 -25.12 -9.88 -41.08
N VAL A 27 -23.83 -9.61 -41.34
CA VAL A 27 -23.33 -8.23 -41.55
C VAL A 27 -24.02 -7.54 -42.74
N LEU A 28 -24.45 -8.31 -43.74
CA LEU A 28 -25.22 -7.78 -44.86
C LEU A 28 -26.67 -7.43 -44.46
N PHE A 29 -27.31 -8.18 -43.57
CA PHE A 29 -28.74 -7.98 -43.26
C PHE A 29 -29.02 -7.22 -41.95
N ASP A 30 -28.19 -7.38 -40.93
CA ASP A 30 -28.32 -6.74 -39.62
C ASP A 30 -27.53 -5.43 -39.56
N LEU A 31 -28.26 -4.31 -39.51
CA LEU A 31 -27.69 -2.97 -39.45
C LEU A 31 -26.94 -2.72 -38.14
N ASP A 32 -27.35 -3.31 -37.03
CA ASP A 32 -26.73 -3.08 -35.73
C ASP A 32 -25.45 -3.89 -35.58
N LEU A 33 -25.42 -5.13 -36.09
CA LEU A 33 -24.17 -5.88 -36.25
C LEU A 33 -23.19 -5.10 -37.13
N ARG A 34 -23.68 -4.58 -38.27
CA ARG A 34 -22.87 -3.82 -39.22
C ARG A 34 -22.27 -2.57 -38.58
N LYS A 35 -23.04 -1.81 -37.79
CA LYS A 35 -22.53 -0.63 -37.05
C LYS A 35 -21.42 -1.01 -36.07
N LYS A 36 -21.57 -2.10 -35.32
CA LYS A 36 -20.56 -2.58 -34.35
C LYS A 36 -19.28 -3.05 -35.05
N VAL A 37 -19.40 -3.68 -36.22
CA VAL A 37 -18.24 -4.04 -37.06
C VAL A 37 -17.52 -2.79 -37.59
N ILE A 38 -18.26 -1.78 -38.07
CA ILE A 38 -17.69 -0.50 -38.54
C ILE A 38 -16.97 0.23 -37.40
N ALA A 39 -17.57 0.27 -36.20
CA ALA A 39 -16.96 0.88 -35.02
C ALA A 39 -15.61 0.24 -34.68
N ASN A 40 -15.52 -1.10 -34.73
CA ASN A 40 -14.27 -1.82 -34.49
C ASN A 40 -13.21 -1.57 -35.59
N ILE A 41 -13.61 -1.39 -36.84
CA ILE A 41 -12.70 -0.99 -37.93
C ILE A 41 -12.18 0.45 -37.72
N ASN A 42 -13.04 1.36 -37.29
CA ASN A 42 -12.66 2.73 -36.94
C ASN A 42 -11.71 2.75 -35.72
N ASN A 43 -11.89 1.85 -34.76
CA ASN A 43 -10.95 1.68 -33.64
C ASN A 43 -9.58 1.16 -34.12
N LEU A 44 -9.53 0.23 -35.10
CA LEU A 44 -8.25 -0.16 -35.71
C LEU A 44 -7.53 1.04 -36.34
N LEU A 45 -8.26 1.92 -37.05
CA LEU A 45 -7.69 3.14 -37.62
C LEU A 45 -7.11 4.07 -36.54
N ALA A 46 -7.81 4.26 -35.42
CA ALA A 46 -7.30 5.04 -34.29
C ALA A 46 -6.04 4.41 -33.68
N LEU A 47 -6.05 3.09 -33.43
CA LEU A 47 -4.92 2.36 -32.85
C LEU A 47 -3.67 2.39 -33.74
N GLU A 48 -3.84 2.33 -35.07
CA GLU A 48 -2.74 2.40 -36.04
C GLU A 48 -2.12 3.79 -36.20
N ILE A 49 -2.91 4.85 -35.99
CA ILE A 49 -2.48 6.24 -36.19
C ILE A 49 -1.97 6.86 -34.89
N ASP A 50 -2.74 6.75 -33.80
CA ASP A 50 -2.45 7.43 -32.52
C ASP A 50 -1.48 6.64 -31.65
N TYR A 51 -1.52 5.32 -31.73
CA TYR A 51 -0.76 4.43 -30.84
C TYR A 51 0.26 3.56 -31.59
N GLN A 52 0.43 3.80 -32.89
CA GLN A 52 1.37 3.09 -33.78
C GLN A 52 1.26 1.55 -33.69
N ALA A 53 0.07 1.03 -33.38
CA ALA A 53 -0.15 -0.41 -33.30
C ALA A 53 -0.10 -1.07 -34.69
N SER A 54 0.44 -2.27 -34.74
CA SER A 54 0.54 -3.11 -35.95
C SER A 54 0.36 -4.57 -35.57
N PHE A 55 0.12 -5.46 -36.52
CA PHE A 55 0.09 -6.91 -36.26
C PHE A 55 1.00 -7.58 -37.27
N LYS A 56 2.04 -8.29 -36.80
CA LYS A 56 3.11 -8.81 -37.66
C LYS A 56 3.69 -7.73 -38.61
N ASP A 57 3.92 -6.53 -38.07
CA ASP A 57 4.41 -5.34 -38.79
C ASP A 57 3.51 -4.82 -39.94
N GLU A 58 2.28 -5.31 -40.03
CA GLU A 58 1.29 -4.87 -41.02
C GLU A 58 0.09 -4.16 -40.38
N LYS A 59 -0.54 -3.25 -41.14
CA LYS A 59 -1.77 -2.54 -40.77
C LYS A 59 -2.97 -3.14 -41.49
N TYR A 60 -4.02 -3.48 -40.75
CA TYR A 60 -5.15 -4.27 -41.25
C TYR A 60 -6.46 -3.48 -41.40
N SER A 61 -6.56 -2.26 -40.87
CA SER A 61 -7.76 -1.43 -40.94
C SER A 61 -8.34 -1.30 -42.36
N ALA A 62 -7.48 -0.99 -43.34
CA ALA A 62 -7.86 -0.82 -44.74
C ALA A 62 -8.31 -2.14 -45.40
N ALA A 63 -7.74 -3.27 -44.99
CA ALA A 63 -8.14 -4.58 -45.51
C ALA A 63 -9.55 -4.96 -45.02
N PHE A 64 -9.83 -4.75 -43.74
CA PHE A 64 -11.15 -5.00 -43.17
C PHE A 64 -12.21 -4.02 -43.68
N ALA A 65 -11.89 -2.73 -43.87
CA ALA A 65 -12.78 -1.76 -44.47
C ALA A 65 -13.22 -2.18 -45.89
N LYS A 66 -12.27 -2.60 -46.73
CA LYS A 66 -12.56 -3.14 -48.08
C LYS A 66 -13.41 -4.41 -48.00
N ALA A 67 -13.14 -5.29 -47.04
CA ALA A 67 -13.89 -6.52 -46.88
C ALA A 67 -15.36 -6.25 -46.52
N VAL A 68 -15.62 -5.32 -45.59
CA VAL A 68 -17.00 -4.96 -45.21
C VAL A 68 -17.75 -4.30 -46.36
N VAL A 69 -17.11 -3.39 -47.11
CA VAL A 69 -17.71 -2.80 -48.33
C VAL A 69 -18.04 -3.88 -49.37
N ASN A 70 -17.18 -4.89 -49.52
CA ASN A 70 -17.43 -6.01 -50.43
C ASN A 70 -18.59 -6.91 -49.98
N ILE A 71 -18.77 -7.09 -48.68
CA ILE A 71 -19.87 -7.85 -48.07
C ILE A 71 -21.19 -7.11 -48.25
N THR A 72 -21.24 -5.82 -47.88
CA THR A 72 -22.48 -5.02 -47.85
C THR A 72 -22.86 -4.46 -49.22
N LYS A 73 -21.91 -4.34 -50.15
CA LYS A 73 -22.06 -3.63 -51.44
C LYS A 73 -22.47 -2.16 -51.29
N GLU A 74 -22.26 -1.55 -50.13
CA GLU A 74 -22.58 -0.16 -49.84
C GLU A 74 -21.32 0.70 -49.70
N LYS A 75 -21.42 1.98 -50.10
CA LYS A 75 -20.37 2.97 -49.86
C LYS A 75 -20.40 3.41 -48.40
N ILE A 76 -19.52 2.83 -47.58
CA ILE A 76 -19.37 3.17 -46.16
C ILE A 76 -18.19 4.12 -45.98
N LYS A 77 -18.40 5.21 -45.22
CA LYS A 77 -17.32 6.12 -44.82
C LYS A 77 -16.72 5.62 -43.50
N PHE A 78 -15.42 5.36 -43.50
CA PHE A 78 -14.66 5.02 -42.30
C PHE A 78 -13.93 6.26 -41.83
N GLU A 79 -14.09 6.60 -40.55
CA GLU A 79 -13.53 7.80 -39.96
C GLU A 79 -12.76 7.42 -38.70
N LYS A 80 -11.59 8.03 -38.54
CA LYS A 80 -10.83 7.92 -37.31
C LYS A 80 -11.60 8.65 -36.21
N PRO A 81 -11.97 8.01 -35.10
CA PRO A 81 -12.59 8.68 -33.97
C PRO A 81 -11.57 9.59 -33.27
N ASP A 82 -11.98 10.82 -32.95
CA ASP A 82 -11.10 11.81 -32.31
C ASP A 82 -10.79 11.43 -30.86
N GLN A 83 -9.50 11.36 -30.53
CA GLN A 83 -8.98 11.21 -29.16
C GLN A 83 -9.58 10.06 -28.33
N LYS A 84 -9.94 8.95 -28.98
CA LYS A 84 -10.53 7.80 -28.30
C LYS A 84 -9.52 7.09 -27.41
N ALA A 85 -9.89 6.82 -26.16
CA ALA A 85 -9.02 6.10 -25.24
C ALA A 85 -8.94 4.61 -25.60
N ILE A 86 -7.83 3.96 -25.25
CA ILE A 86 -7.62 2.51 -25.47
C ILE A 86 -8.73 1.68 -24.79
N ILE A 87 -9.21 2.13 -23.64
CA ILE A 87 -10.27 1.47 -22.87
C ILE A 87 -11.59 1.48 -23.65
N ASP A 88 -11.92 2.59 -24.31
CA ASP A 88 -13.15 2.70 -25.11
C ASP A 88 -13.07 1.83 -26.37
N CYS A 89 -11.88 1.69 -26.96
CA CYS A 89 -11.66 0.75 -28.06
C CYS A 89 -11.89 -0.71 -27.64
N TYR A 90 -11.49 -1.07 -26.42
CA TYR A 90 -11.74 -2.39 -25.85
C TYR A 90 -13.21 -2.62 -25.49
N ALA A 91 -13.92 -1.57 -25.05
CA ALA A 91 -15.34 -1.63 -24.75
C ALA A 91 -16.16 -1.98 -26.01
N ASP A 92 -15.90 -1.31 -27.13
CA ASP A 92 -16.57 -1.59 -28.42
C ASP A 92 -16.29 -3.02 -28.95
N TYR A 93 -15.07 -3.50 -28.72
CA TYR A 93 -14.69 -4.88 -29.03
C TYR A 93 -15.51 -5.87 -28.21
N SER A 94 -15.61 -5.64 -26.90
CA SER A 94 -16.37 -6.49 -25.98
C SER A 94 -17.87 -6.45 -26.30
N ASP A 95 -18.39 -5.29 -26.67
CA ASP A 95 -19.78 -5.10 -27.09
C ASP A 95 -20.09 -5.91 -28.37
N MET A 96 -19.23 -5.86 -29.39
CA MET A 96 -19.41 -6.67 -30.60
C MET A 96 -19.44 -8.17 -30.31
N ILE A 97 -18.54 -8.69 -29.47
CA ILE A 97 -18.52 -10.11 -29.10
C ILE A 97 -19.78 -10.49 -28.33
N THR A 98 -20.19 -9.66 -27.38
CA THR A 98 -21.39 -9.90 -26.56
C THR A 98 -22.65 -9.90 -27.43
N PHE A 99 -22.72 -8.99 -28.40
CA PHE A 99 -23.79 -8.95 -29.38
C PHE A 99 -23.84 -10.23 -30.22
N CYS A 100 -22.69 -10.71 -30.69
CA CYS A 100 -22.61 -11.97 -31.46
C CYS A 100 -23.00 -13.20 -30.63
N LEU A 101 -22.59 -13.24 -29.36
CA LEU A 101 -22.93 -14.31 -28.43
C LEU A 101 -24.45 -14.35 -28.18
N ASN A 102 -25.04 -13.21 -27.84
CA ASN A 102 -26.43 -13.12 -27.42
C ASN A 102 -27.43 -13.33 -28.56
N LEU A 103 -27.17 -12.76 -29.75
CA LEU A 103 -28.11 -12.84 -30.87
C LEU A 103 -27.87 -14.02 -31.80
N TYR A 104 -26.61 -14.43 -31.97
CA TYR A 104 -26.25 -15.46 -32.95
C TYR A 104 -25.80 -16.79 -32.33
N GLY A 105 -25.66 -16.84 -30.99
CA GLY A 105 -25.30 -18.04 -30.24
C GLY A 105 -23.84 -18.47 -30.42
N ILE A 106 -22.96 -17.53 -30.81
CA ILE A 106 -21.59 -17.82 -31.19
C ILE A 106 -20.68 -17.66 -29.98
N SER A 107 -19.94 -18.72 -29.64
CA SER A 107 -19.10 -18.71 -28.44
C SER A 107 -17.96 -17.71 -28.56
N LYS A 108 -17.57 -17.07 -27.46
CA LYS A 108 -16.43 -16.15 -27.42
C LYS A 108 -15.16 -16.77 -27.98
N GLU A 109 -14.94 -18.06 -27.72
CA GLU A 109 -13.80 -18.85 -28.16
C GLU A 109 -13.66 -18.92 -29.68
N THR A 110 -14.78 -19.00 -30.41
CA THR A 110 -14.76 -19.01 -31.88
C THR A 110 -14.34 -17.66 -32.47
N LEU A 111 -14.75 -16.55 -31.85
CA LEU A 111 -14.38 -15.21 -32.28
C LEU A 111 -12.96 -14.81 -31.82
N SER A 112 -12.49 -15.33 -30.70
CA SER A 112 -11.15 -15.04 -30.16
C SER A 112 -10.07 -16.04 -30.59
N ASN A 113 -10.34 -16.93 -31.54
CA ASN A 113 -9.41 -17.98 -31.91
C ASN A 113 -8.19 -17.41 -32.67
N THR A 114 -7.01 -17.52 -32.06
CA THR A 114 -5.72 -17.03 -32.59
C THR A 114 -4.93 -18.08 -33.38
N SER A 115 -5.42 -19.32 -33.47
CA SER A 115 -4.74 -20.43 -34.17
C SER A 115 -4.77 -20.32 -35.69
N ILE A 116 -5.51 -19.35 -36.24
CA ILE A 116 -5.68 -19.17 -37.68
C ILE A 116 -4.75 -18.06 -38.17
N GLU A 117 -4.05 -18.32 -39.27
CA GLU A 117 -3.12 -17.37 -39.85
C GLU A 117 -3.86 -16.21 -40.53
N ILE A 118 -3.80 -15.01 -39.94
CA ILE A 118 -4.46 -13.82 -40.49
C ILE A 118 -3.57 -13.21 -41.56
N THR A 119 -4.06 -13.14 -42.80
CA THR A 119 -3.40 -12.44 -43.92
C THR A 119 -4.39 -11.56 -44.69
N THR A 120 -3.90 -10.50 -45.33
CA THR A 120 -4.71 -9.60 -46.17
C THR A 120 -5.38 -10.33 -47.35
N LYS A 121 -4.73 -11.37 -47.89
CA LYS A 121 -5.28 -12.24 -48.94
C LYS A 121 -6.49 -13.04 -48.44
N GLU A 122 -6.40 -13.64 -47.26
CA GLU A 122 -7.50 -14.40 -46.68
C GLU A 122 -8.71 -13.53 -46.30
N ILE A 123 -8.46 -12.30 -45.81
CA ILE A 123 -9.53 -11.33 -45.56
C ILE A 123 -10.28 -11.00 -46.86
N SER A 124 -9.55 -10.82 -47.96
CA SER A 124 -10.15 -10.53 -49.26
C SER A 124 -10.95 -11.72 -49.82
N LEU A 125 -10.41 -12.94 -49.71
CA LEU A 125 -11.08 -14.17 -50.15
C LEU A 125 -12.40 -14.40 -49.40
N ASN A 126 -12.41 -14.14 -48.09
CA ASN A 126 -13.60 -14.29 -47.25
C ASN A 126 -14.55 -13.08 -47.31
N SER A 127 -14.29 -12.06 -48.13
CA SER A 127 -15.14 -10.87 -48.22
C SER A 127 -16.34 -10.98 -49.18
N LYS A 128 -16.58 -12.16 -49.76
CA LYS A 128 -17.68 -12.39 -50.72
C LYS A 128 -18.82 -13.17 -50.06
N VAL A 129 -20.04 -12.65 -50.20
CA VAL A 129 -21.28 -13.36 -49.87
C VAL A 129 -21.89 -13.89 -51.16
N SER A 130 -22.02 -15.21 -51.29
CA SER A 130 -22.66 -15.85 -52.45
C SER A 130 -24.18 -15.81 -52.34
N GLU A 131 -24.88 -15.97 -53.47
CA GLU A 131 -26.35 -16.05 -53.47
C GLU A 131 -26.87 -17.27 -52.69
N GLU A 132 -26.09 -18.35 -52.61
CA GLU A 132 -26.41 -19.53 -51.79
C GLU A 132 -26.36 -19.22 -50.28
N MET A 133 -25.39 -18.43 -49.83
CA MET A 133 -25.30 -17.99 -48.43
C MET A 133 -26.48 -17.09 -48.06
N LYS A 134 -26.87 -16.18 -48.96
CA LYS A 134 -28.04 -15.30 -48.75
C LYS A 134 -29.34 -16.09 -48.58
N LYS A 135 -29.53 -17.15 -49.37
CA LYS A 135 -30.71 -18.03 -49.24
C LYS A 135 -30.66 -18.85 -47.94
N LYS A 136 -29.49 -19.34 -47.54
CA LYS A 136 -29.33 -20.19 -46.36
C LYS A 136 -29.45 -19.44 -45.02
N TYR A 137 -29.00 -18.18 -44.98
CA TYR A 137 -28.92 -17.40 -43.74
C TYR A 137 -29.74 -16.10 -43.76
N GLY A 138 -30.29 -15.68 -44.90
CA GLY A 138 -31.07 -14.44 -45.03
C GLY A 138 -32.48 -14.51 -44.42
N GLU A 139 -33.11 -15.69 -44.38
CA GLU A 139 -34.45 -15.87 -43.80
C GLU A 139 -34.49 -15.70 -42.28
N THR A 140 -33.33 -15.73 -41.61
CA THR A 140 -33.28 -15.56 -40.14
C THR A 140 -33.55 -14.11 -39.71
N THR A 141 -33.48 -13.15 -40.64
CA THR A 141 -33.43 -11.71 -40.33
C THR A 141 -34.56 -10.87 -40.95
N SER A 142 -35.39 -11.42 -41.87
CA SER A 142 -36.50 -10.67 -42.48
C SER A 142 -37.74 -10.48 -41.59
N ASN A 143 -37.75 -10.98 -40.35
CA ASN A 143 -38.85 -10.83 -39.37
C ASN A 143 -38.42 -10.05 -38.12
N SER A 144 -37.55 -9.04 -38.24
CA SER A 144 -37.13 -8.21 -37.10
C SER A 144 -38.02 -6.96 -36.91
N GLU A 145 -39.31 -7.18 -36.66
CA GLU A 145 -40.13 -6.31 -35.80
C GLU A 145 -40.85 -7.10 -34.69
N THR A 146 -40.64 -8.41 -34.60
CA THR A 146 -41.26 -9.22 -33.55
C THR A 146 -40.21 -9.74 -32.59
N LYS A 147 -40.31 -9.26 -31.34
CA LYS A 147 -39.74 -9.86 -30.13
C LYS A 147 -39.67 -11.39 -30.28
N LYS A 148 -38.47 -11.95 -30.47
CA LYS A 148 -38.25 -13.39 -30.35
C LYS A 148 -37.78 -13.70 -28.93
N THR A 149 -38.71 -14.19 -28.15
CA THR A 149 -38.49 -14.91 -26.90
C THR A 149 -37.79 -16.25 -27.19
N ILE A 150 -36.69 -16.52 -26.50
CA ILE A 150 -36.18 -17.87 -26.27
C ILE A 150 -36.13 -18.00 -24.74
N ASP A 151 -36.85 -18.97 -24.18
CA ASP A 151 -37.00 -19.25 -22.74
C ASP A 151 -37.63 -18.17 -21.84
N GLY A 152 -38.70 -17.51 -22.32
CA GLY A 152 -39.68 -16.85 -21.44
C GLY A 152 -39.18 -15.68 -20.58
N LYS A 153 -37.98 -15.15 -20.83
CA LYS A 153 -37.52 -13.86 -20.29
C LYS A 153 -37.44 -12.84 -21.42
N GLU A 154 -38.09 -11.68 -21.25
CA GLU A 154 -37.85 -10.53 -22.10
C GLU A 154 -36.37 -10.15 -21.99
N ILE A 155 -35.65 -10.25 -23.10
CA ILE A 155 -34.32 -9.67 -23.22
C ILE A 155 -34.56 -8.19 -23.54
N GLU A 156 -34.47 -7.35 -22.52
CA GLU A 156 -34.39 -5.90 -22.71
C GLU A 156 -33.02 -5.59 -23.34
N ILE A 157 -33.01 -5.36 -24.65
CA ILE A 157 -31.86 -4.81 -25.35
C ILE A 157 -31.82 -3.33 -24.95
N VAL A 158 -31.13 -3.02 -23.86
CA VAL A 158 -30.86 -1.64 -23.45
C VAL A 158 -29.99 -1.01 -24.54
N GLY A 159 -30.62 -0.23 -25.41
CA GLY A 159 -29.93 0.60 -26.39
C GLY A 159 -29.09 1.66 -25.66
N ALA A 160 -27.83 1.79 -26.04
CA ALA A 160 -26.85 2.72 -25.47
C ALA A 160 -27.13 4.22 -25.78
N THR A 161 -28.40 4.63 -25.86
CA THR A 161 -28.80 6.00 -26.22
C THR A 161 -29.73 6.68 -25.22
N SER A 162 -30.18 6.01 -24.16
CA SER A 162 -30.95 6.65 -23.09
C SER A 162 -30.32 6.33 -21.74
N ASP A 163 -29.20 6.99 -21.48
CA ASP A 163 -28.83 7.54 -20.17
C ASP A 163 -27.46 8.21 -20.33
N LYS A 164 -27.48 9.50 -20.68
CA LYS A 164 -26.31 10.35 -20.51
C LYS A 164 -26.27 10.77 -19.03
N PRO A 165 -25.33 10.27 -18.21
CA PRO A 165 -25.09 10.88 -16.92
C PRO A 165 -24.54 12.29 -17.15
N ASN A 166 -25.17 13.25 -16.49
CA ASN A 166 -24.84 14.67 -16.57
C ASN A 166 -23.48 14.93 -15.90
N PHE A 167 -22.39 14.74 -16.63
CA PHE A 167 -21.04 15.10 -16.19
C PHE A 167 -20.70 16.54 -16.60
N ASN A 168 -21.20 17.50 -15.82
CA ASN A 168 -20.61 18.84 -15.75
C ASN A 168 -20.01 19.01 -14.34
N GLY A 169 -18.71 18.79 -14.23
CA GLY A 169 -17.95 19.02 -13.00
C GLY A 169 -16.46 18.86 -13.23
N ASP A 170 -15.71 19.94 -13.04
CA ASP A 170 -14.28 20.10 -13.27
C ASP A 170 -13.40 18.90 -12.85
N TYR A 171 -12.87 18.21 -13.86
CA TYR A 171 -11.95 17.06 -13.73
C TYR A 171 -10.48 17.46 -13.57
N ASN A 172 -10.18 18.49 -12.79
CA ASN A 172 -8.80 18.89 -12.56
C ASN A 172 -8.56 19.38 -11.13
N LYS A 173 -8.65 18.45 -10.17
CA LYS A 173 -7.92 18.48 -8.89
C LYS A 173 -8.17 17.20 -8.09
N SER A 174 -7.07 16.49 -7.78
CA SER A 174 -6.93 15.42 -6.77
C SER A 174 -6.67 14.02 -7.32
N PHE A 175 -5.50 13.89 -7.94
CA PHE A 175 -4.83 12.60 -8.12
C PHE A 175 -4.23 12.16 -6.77
N ASN A 176 -5.06 11.62 -5.87
CA ASN A 176 -4.58 10.94 -4.67
C ASN A 176 -5.54 9.82 -4.24
N GLN A 177 -5.06 8.58 -4.43
CA GLN A 177 -5.28 7.43 -3.54
C GLN A 177 -6.72 6.98 -3.20
N LYS A 178 -7.68 7.10 -4.12
CA LYS A 178 -9.04 6.50 -4.02
C LYS A 178 -9.57 5.89 -5.33
N GLY A 179 -8.69 5.26 -6.12
CA GLY A 179 -8.97 4.81 -7.49
C GLY A 179 -9.98 3.67 -7.70
N PHE A 180 -10.90 3.40 -6.77
CA PHE A 180 -12.00 2.44 -6.99
C PHE A 180 -13.31 2.77 -6.26
N ASN A 181 -13.37 3.85 -5.47
CA ASN A 181 -14.56 4.22 -4.70
C ASN A 181 -15.41 5.34 -5.36
N GLN A 182 -15.21 5.61 -6.65
CA GLN A 182 -15.92 6.66 -7.40
C GLN A 182 -16.46 6.17 -8.76
N MET A 183 -16.65 4.86 -8.94
CA MET A 183 -17.63 4.38 -9.91
C MET A 183 -18.99 4.36 -9.22
N GLY A 184 -19.88 5.26 -9.64
CA GLY A 184 -21.34 5.34 -9.42
C GLY A 184 -22.00 4.68 -8.19
N GLU A 185 -22.96 5.38 -7.58
CA GLU A 185 -23.79 4.94 -6.44
C GLU A 185 -24.57 3.61 -6.59
N GLY A 186 -24.34 2.82 -7.65
CA GLY A 186 -24.94 1.50 -7.87
C GLY A 186 -23.99 0.30 -7.75
N PHE A 187 -22.66 0.50 -7.65
CA PHE A 187 -21.72 -0.63 -7.58
C PHE A 187 -21.40 -1.04 -6.14
N PRO A 188 -21.46 -2.35 -5.81
CA PRO A 188 -21.08 -2.84 -4.50
C PRO A 188 -19.59 -2.58 -4.24
N LEU A 189 -19.30 -2.24 -2.98
CA LEU A 189 -17.94 -1.95 -2.52
C LEU A 189 -17.06 -3.20 -2.68
N PRO A 190 -15.79 -3.05 -3.11
CA PRO A 190 -14.83 -4.15 -3.11
C PRO A 190 -14.72 -4.78 -1.71
N PRO A 191 -14.59 -6.12 -1.58
CA PRO A 191 -14.62 -6.81 -0.30
C PRO A 191 -13.59 -6.26 0.70
N LEU A 192 -12.38 -5.91 0.27
CA LEU A 192 -11.36 -5.35 1.15
C LEU A 192 -11.74 -4.00 1.79
N ASN A 193 -12.58 -3.21 1.11
CA ASN A 193 -13.09 -1.92 1.58
C ASN A 193 -14.35 -2.06 2.44
N ASP A 194 -15.03 -3.20 2.36
CA ASP A 194 -16.19 -3.49 3.20
C ASP A 194 -15.77 -3.79 4.66
N GLN A 195 -16.49 -3.20 5.62
CA GLN A 195 -16.31 -3.46 7.04
C GLN A 195 -16.73 -4.87 7.45
N LYS A 196 -17.67 -5.49 6.71
CA LYS A 196 -18.14 -6.85 6.96
C LYS A 196 -17.11 -7.91 6.57
N PHE A 197 -16.16 -7.59 5.69
CA PHE A 197 -15.17 -8.56 5.25
C PHE A 197 -13.97 -8.62 6.20
N PHE A 198 -13.77 -9.78 6.83
CA PHE A 198 -12.60 -10.03 7.68
C PHE A 198 -11.54 -10.87 6.93
N PRO A 199 -10.38 -10.28 6.54
CA PRO A 199 -9.41 -10.90 5.62
C PRO A 199 -8.37 -11.80 6.31
N PHE A 200 -8.57 -12.15 7.59
CA PHE A 200 -7.59 -12.91 8.36
C PHE A 200 -8.10 -14.30 8.75
N LYS A 201 -7.18 -15.26 8.87
CA LYS A 201 -7.51 -16.67 9.22
C LYS A 201 -8.07 -16.81 10.64
N THR A 202 -7.60 -15.97 11.55
CA THR A 202 -7.93 -16.04 12.98
C THR A 202 -8.25 -14.65 13.53
N LYS A 203 -8.95 -14.61 14.67
CA LYS A 203 -9.24 -13.37 15.40
C LYS A 203 -8.40 -13.33 16.67
N LEU A 204 -7.61 -12.27 16.85
CA LEU A 204 -6.91 -12.06 18.13
C LEU A 204 -7.92 -11.62 19.18
N LYS A 205 -8.32 -12.54 20.05
CA LYS A 205 -9.13 -12.21 21.23
C LYS A 205 -8.33 -11.23 22.09
N ASN A 206 -9.00 -10.21 22.63
CA ASN A 206 -8.40 -9.21 23.52
C ASN A 206 -7.29 -8.34 22.88
N ALA A 207 -7.29 -8.11 21.57
CA ALA A 207 -6.31 -7.25 20.90
C ALA A 207 -6.19 -5.85 21.54
N TYR A 208 -7.27 -5.31 22.09
CA TYR A 208 -7.25 -4.06 22.86
C TYR A 208 -6.29 -4.13 24.06
N TRP A 209 -6.39 -5.15 24.90
CA TRP A 209 -5.51 -5.33 26.06
C TRP A 209 -4.06 -5.55 25.64
N PHE A 210 -3.86 -6.26 24.53
CA PHE A 210 -2.52 -6.41 23.96
C PHE A 210 -1.90 -5.07 23.55
N LYS A 211 -2.68 -4.18 22.92
CA LYS A 211 -2.26 -2.83 22.53
C LYS A 211 -1.99 -1.94 23.75
N VAL A 212 -2.86 -2.01 24.78
CA VAL A 212 -2.71 -1.22 26.01
C VAL A 212 -1.44 -1.64 26.76
N ALA A 213 -1.24 -2.94 26.97
CA ALA A 213 -0.02 -3.44 27.61
C ALA A 213 1.24 -3.04 26.82
N LEU A 214 1.19 -3.09 25.48
CA LEU A 214 2.28 -2.55 24.66
C LEU A 214 2.49 -1.06 24.93
N ALA A 215 1.46 -0.23 24.81
CA ALA A 215 1.57 1.21 25.05
C ALA A 215 2.14 1.53 26.44
N SER A 216 1.76 0.77 27.47
CA SER A 216 2.28 0.91 28.82
C SER A 216 3.77 0.61 28.92
N PHE A 217 4.23 -0.53 28.39
CA PHE A 217 5.66 -0.89 28.41
C PHE A 217 6.51 0.16 27.68
N TYR A 218 6.03 0.65 26.54
CA TYR A 218 6.74 1.64 25.74
C TYR A 218 6.77 3.01 26.42
N SER A 219 5.64 3.45 26.98
CA SER A 219 5.58 4.71 27.72
C SER A 219 6.52 4.67 28.92
N PHE A 220 6.54 3.56 29.65
CA PHE A 220 7.44 3.40 30.79
C PHE A 220 8.92 3.34 30.37
N SER A 221 9.22 2.60 29.29
CA SER A 221 10.58 2.55 28.72
C SER A 221 11.04 3.91 28.22
N GLY A 222 10.19 4.66 27.53
CA GLY A 222 10.51 5.99 27.01
C GLY A 222 10.68 7.03 28.09
N LEU A 223 9.86 6.98 29.15
CA LEU A 223 9.96 7.88 30.28
C LEU A 223 11.24 7.62 31.10
N THR A 224 11.56 6.35 31.35
CA THR A 224 12.83 5.98 32.02
C THR A 224 14.05 6.34 31.17
N TYR A 225 14.00 6.13 29.84
CA TYR A 225 15.02 6.59 28.90
C TYR A 225 15.22 8.10 28.99
N LEU A 226 14.14 8.88 28.97
CA LEU A 226 14.21 10.35 29.03
C LEU A 226 14.88 10.82 30.32
N ILE A 227 14.48 10.27 31.46
CA ILE A 227 15.09 10.58 32.76
C ILE A 227 16.58 10.25 32.74
N LEU A 228 16.96 9.07 32.21
CA LEU A 228 18.36 8.66 32.09
C LEU A 228 19.17 9.63 31.21
N VAL A 229 18.65 10.01 30.06
CA VAL A 229 19.36 10.92 29.14
C VAL A 229 19.55 12.30 29.77
N ILE A 230 18.56 12.81 30.51
CA ILE A 230 18.70 14.07 31.27
C ILE A 230 19.78 13.93 32.35
N LEU A 231 19.71 12.89 33.19
CA LEU A 231 20.68 12.70 34.27
C LEU A 231 22.12 12.53 33.76
N LEU A 232 22.30 11.82 32.64
CA LEU A 232 23.61 11.55 32.05
C LEU A 232 24.22 12.75 31.31
N ASN A 233 23.41 13.66 30.77
CA ASN A 233 23.88 14.79 29.95
C ASN A 233 23.80 16.15 30.65
N THR A 234 22.87 16.37 31.57
CA THR A 234 22.69 17.68 32.22
C THR A 234 23.74 17.94 33.30
N ASN A 235 24.26 16.88 33.93
CA ASN A 235 25.29 17.00 34.97
C ASN A 235 26.67 16.69 34.37
N SER A 236 27.45 17.73 34.09
CA SER A 236 28.83 17.60 33.61
C SER A 236 29.87 17.85 34.71
N PHE A 237 31.02 17.19 34.61
CA PHE A 237 32.22 17.55 35.36
C PHE A 237 32.90 18.72 34.66
N ASN A 238 33.04 19.83 35.37
CA ASN A 238 33.79 20.97 34.89
C ASN A 238 35.24 20.83 35.33
N LEU A 239 36.14 20.65 34.37
CA LEU A 239 37.57 20.50 34.58
C LEU A 239 38.25 21.84 34.22
N PRO A 240 38.64 22.67 35.20
CA PRO A 240 39.36 23.90 34.92
C PRO A 240 40.81 23.60 34.54
N LYS A 241 41.30 24.23 33.47
CA LYS A 241 42.68 24.08 32.98
C LYS A 241 43.73 24.45 34.03
N SER A 242 43.36 25.34 34.96
CA SER A 242 44.19 25.81 36.08
C SER A 242 44.32 24.80 37.23
N ALA A 243 43.58 23.69 37.23
CA ALA A 243 43.74 22.66 38.26
C ALA A 243 45.15 22.06 38.21
N SER A 244 45.77 21.82 39.37
CA SER A 244 47.15 21.30 39.48
C SER A 244 47.34 19.95 38.78
N SER A 245 46.32 19.09 38.81
CA SER A 245 46.28 17.80 38.10
C SER A 245 46.28 17.94 36.59
N ILE A 246 45.90 19.10 36.05
CA ILE A 246 45.75 19.36 34.62
C ILE A 246 46.88 20.24 34.10
N ALA A 247 47.14 21.39 34.73
CA ALA A 247 48.06 22.43 34.26
C ALA A 247 49.48 21.92 33.99
N ASN A 248 49.96 20.96 34.79
CA ASN A 248 51.31 20.40 34.69
C ASN A 248 51.35 18.99 34.08
N SER A 249 50.30 18.60 33.34
CA SER A 249 50.13 17.24 32.83
C SER A 249 49.97 17.20 31.31
N THR A 250 50.15 16.01 30.73
CA THR A 250 49.84 15.78 29.30
C THR A 250 48.35 15.88 29.00
N PHE A 251 47.48 15.84 30.01
CA PHE A 251 46.03 16.04 29.89
C PHE A 251 45.68 17.47 29.42
N SER A 252 46.52 18.47 29.74
CA SER A 252 46.33 19.86 29.29
C SER A 252 46.25 20.00 27.76
N LYS A 253 46.83 19.04 27.01
CA LYS A 253 46.79 19.00 25.54
C LYS A 253 45.37 18.81 24.97
N LEU A 254 44.42 18.33 25.78
CA LEU A 254 43.01 18.18 25.39
C LEU A 254 42.28 19.52 25.29
N TYR A 255 42.85 20.60 25.83
CA TYR A 255 42.27 21.93 25.77
C TYR A 255 42.68 22.63 24.46
N GLY A 256 41.70 23.21 23.77
CA GLY A 256 41.99 24.16 22.70
C GLY A 256 42.67 25.43 23.23
N GLU A 257 43.29 26.22 22.35
CA GLU A 257 44.07 27.41 22.70
C GLU A 257 43.29 28.39 23.60
N ASN A 258 41.98 28.53 23.39
CA ASN A 258 41.10 29.46 24.10
C ASN A 258 40.10 28.79 25.06
N VAL A 259 40.31 27.52 25.43
CA VAL A 259 39.40 26.79 26.32
C VAL A 259 39.97 26.77 27.74
N GLU A 260 39.29 27.42 28.68
CA GLU A 260 39.69 27.46 30.11
C GLU A 260 39.05 26.35 30.94
N THR A 261 37.88 25.87 30.54
CA THR A 261 37.15 24.80 31.22
C THR A 261 36.68 23.75 30.22
N LEU A 262 36.95 22.48 30.54
CA LEU A 262 36.44 21.34 29.77
C LEU A 262 35.26 20.74 30.53
N SER A 263 34.09 20.74 29.90
CA SER A 263 32.88 20.12 30.45
C SER A 263 32.75 18.69 29.92
N LEU A 264 32.83 17.71 30.82
CA LEU A 264 32.71 16.28 30.49
C LEU A 264 31.41 15.71 31.03
N ALA A 265 30.61 15.09 30.17
CA ALA A 265 29.35 14.47 30.56
C ALA A 265 29.56 13.20 31.41
N LYS A 266 28.66 12.95 32.37
CA LYS A 266 28.66 11.71 33.18
C LYS A 266 28.46 10.44 32.36
N SER A 267 27.85 10.55 31.18
CA SER A 267 27.72 9.47 30.20
C SER A 267 29.04 8.76 29.88
N LEU A 268 30.17 9.47 29.94
CA LEU A 268 31.51 8.90 29.68
C LEU A 268 31.90 7.82 30.71
N LEU A 269 31.46 7.95 31.98
CA LEU A 269 31.76 6.97 33.03
C LEU A 269 31.12 5.60 32.73
N PHE A 270 29.95 5.63 32.08
CA PHE A 270 29.23 4.42 31.69
C PHE A 270 29.70 3.90 30.32
N GLY A 271 30.62 4.59 29.63
CA GLY A 271 31.08 4.20 28.30
C GLY A 271 30.08 4.52 27.20
N ILE A 272 29.16 5.45 27.47
CA ILE A 272 28.16 5.91 26.51
C ILE A 272 28.79 7.02 25.67
N SER A 273 29.06 6.72 24.39
CA SER A 273 29.71 7.65 23.46
C SER A 273 28.68 8.39 22.60
N TYR A 274 27.98 9.36 23.18
CA TYR A 274 27.16 10.27 22.38
C TYR A 274 28.02 11.39 21.81
N SER A 275 27.90 11.67 20.51
CA SER A 275 28.20 13.03 20.05
C SER A 275 27.02 13.93 20.44
N GLN A 276 27.30 15.11 20.99
CA GLN A 276 26.27 16.00 21.52
C GLN A 276 25.17 16.30 20.47
N ASN A 277 25.54 16.44 19.19
CA ASN A 277 24.60 16.73 18.11
C ASN A 277 23.75 15.51 17.70
N ILE A 278 24.34 14.32 17.59
CA ILE A 278 23.58 13.09 17.23
C ILE A 278 22.60 12.73 18.36
N SER A 279 22.92 13.06 19.61
CA SER A 279 22.07 12.83 20.77
C SER A 279 20.74 13.57 20.71
N PHE A 280 20.71 14.84 20.31
CA PHE A 280 19.46 15.62 20.27
C PHE A 280 18.52 15.15 19.16
N TYR A 281 19.03 14.85 17.97
CA TYR A 281 18.22 14.32 16.88
C TYR A 281 17.66 12.92 17.21
N LEU A 282 18.47 12.04 17.79
CA LEU A 282 18.01 10.71 18.21
C LEU A 282 17.02 10.78 19.37
N LEU A 283 17.20 11.73 20.30
CA LEU A 283 16.24 11.97 21.39
C LEU A 283 14.91 12.49 20.84
N ALA A 284 14.93 13.49 19.95
CA ALA A 284 13.72 14.00 19.31
C ALA A 284 13.01 12.92 18.49
N PHE A 285 13.76 12.10 17.75
CA PHE A 285 13.22 10.97 17.00
C PHE A 285 12.59 9.91 17.92
N ASN A 286 13.26 9.54 19.01
CA ASN A 286 12.69 8.62 20.01
C ASN A 286 11.42 9.17 20.64
N PHE A 287 11.35 10.48 20.90
CA PHE A 287 10.16 11.13 21.44
C PHE A 287 9.00 11.09 20.44
N LEU A 288 9.27 11.35 19.17
CA LEU A 288 8.27 11.26 18.11
C LEU A 288 7.76 9.83 17.96
N LEU A 289 8.64 8.83 18.00
CA LEU A 289 8.27 7.41 18.00
C LEU A 289 7.42 7.04 19.22
N LEU A 290 7.80 7.50 20.42
CA LEU A 290 7.04 7.25 21.64
C LEU A 290 5.62 7.82 21.53
N PHE A 291 5.48 9.07 21.10
CA PHE A 291 4.18 9.70 20.93
C PHE A 291 3.34 8.99 19.87
N TYR A 292 3.94 8.65 18.73
CA TYR A 292 3.28 7.91 17.65
C TYR A 292 2.77 6.54 18.11
N ILE A 293 3.61 5.74 18.76
CA ILE A 293 3.25 4.39 19.23
C ILE A 293 2.15 4.49 20.30
N SER A 294 2.32 5.36 21.30
CA SER A 294 1.33 5.54 22.36
C SER A 294 -0.02 6.02 21.81
N TYR A 295 -0.01 6.98 20.88
CA TYR A 295 -1.24 7.47 20.24
C TYR A 295 -1.95 6.36 19.46
N ILE A 296 -1.23 5.64 18.59
CA ILE A 296 -1.85 4.64 17.72
C ILE A 296 -2.34 3.41 18.49
N MET A 297 -1.63 3.01 19.54
CA MET A 297 -2.01 1.83 20.33
C MET A 297 -3.20 2.10 21.26
N ILE A 298 -3.36 3.33 21.75
CA ILE A 298 -4.48 3.72 22.62
C ILE A 298 -5.73 4.11 21.82
N LYS A 299 -5.56 4.51 20.55
CA LYS A 299 -6.66 4.92 19.68
C LYS A 299 -7.74 3.83 19.58
N PRO A 300 -9.03 4.17 19.75
CA PRO A 300 -10.11 3.22 19.56
C PRO A 300 -10.15 2.71 18.10
N PRO A 301 -10.50 1.44 17.86
CA PRO A 301 -10.52 0.86 16.52
C PRO A 301 -11.46 1.63 15.61
N ALA A 302 -10.97 2.03 14.43
CA ALA A 302 -11.75 2.76 13.45
C ALA A 302 -12.63 1.80 12.62
N THR A 303 -12.16 0.57 12.42
CA THR A 303 -12.82 -0.48 11.64
C THR A 303 -13.01 -1.74 12.48
N TYR A 304 -13.99 -2.57 12.13
CA TYR A 304 -14.22 -3.87 12.79
C TYR A 304 -12.96 -4.76 12.77
N LYS A 305 -12.20 -4.71 11.66
CA LYS A 305 -10.94 -5.44 11.47
C LYS A 305 -9.90 -5.10 12.54
N GLU A 306 -9.78 -3.82 12.89
CA GLU A 306 -8.81 -3.31 13.89
C GLU A 306 -9.11 -3.75 15.33
N GLN A 307 -10.31 -4.28 15.61
CA GLN A 307 -10.66 -4.84 16.92
C GLN A 307 -9.93 -6.17 17.19
N PHE A 308 -9.55 -6.90 16.14
CA PHE A 308 -8.96 -8.25 16.25
C PHE A 308 -7.57 -8.35 15.62
N TRP A 309 -6.99 -7.22 15.20
CA TRP A 309 -5.71 -7.17 14.52
C TRP A 309 -4.92 -5.93 14.91
N ILE A 310 -3.60 -6.10 14.98
CA ILE A 310 -2.65 -5.01 15.17
C ILE A 310 -1.90 -4.82 13.85
N PRO A 311 -1.94 -3.62 13.24
CA PRO A 311 -1.17 -3.33 12.04
C PRO A 311 0.31 -3.66 12.22
N TRP A 312 0.88 -4.42 11.27
CA TRP A 312 2.29 -4.82 11.30
C TRP A 312 3.24 -3.62 11.37
N LEU A 313 2.88 -2.51 10.72
CA LEU A 313 3.64 -1.27 10.76
C LEU A 313 3.80 -0.75 12.19
N ASN A 314 2.78 -0.90 13.04
CA ASN A 314 2.84 -0.45 14.42
C ASN A 314 3.78 -1.34 15.24
N ILE A 315 3.73 -2.66 15.04
CA ILE A 315 4.64 -3.62 15.68
C ILE A 315 6.09 -3.35 15.22
N PHE A 316 6.29 -3.05 13.94
CA PHE A 316 7.60 -2.70 13.38
C PHE A 316 8.16 -1.43 14.02
N PHE A 317 7.40 -0.33 14.06
CA PHE A 317 7.85 0.91 14.72
C PHE A 317 8.15 0.71 16.20
N ALA A 318 7.39 -0.15 16.86
CA ALA A 318 7.64 -0.56 18.23
C ALA A 318 9.02 -1.27 18.34
N GLY A 319 9.31 -2.21 17.45
CA GLY A 319 10.64 -2.84 17.37
C GLY A 319 11.77 -1.84 17.10
N VAL A 320 11.57 -0.90 16.18
CA VAL A 320 12.55 0.16 15.88
C VAL A 320 12.82 1.01 17.11
N PHE A 321 11.78 1.42 17.85
CA PHE A 321 11.96 2.19 19.09
C PHE A 321 12.85 1.44 20.10
N ILE A 322 12.55 0.17 20.39
CA ILE A 322 13.38 -0.64 21.31
C ILE A 322 14.82 -0.72 20.80
N PHE A 323 14.99 -1.01 19.51
CA PHE A 323 16.31 -1.17 18.91
C PHE A 323 17.14 0.12 19.01
N VAL A 324 16.53 1.28 18.71
CA VAL A 324 17.19 2.57 18.88
C VAL A 324 17.55 2.79 20.34
N ASN A 325 16.65 2.57 21.30
CA ASN A 325 16.96 2.73 22.73
C ASN A 325 18.10 1.83 23.20
N LEU A 326 18.12 0.57 22.73
CA LEU A 326 19.19 -0.38 23.04
C LEU A 326 20.52 0.09 22.47
N ILE A 327 20.54 0.53 21.21
CA ILE A 327 21.77 1.02 20.59
C ILE A 327 22.25 2.29 21.28
N THR A 328 21.36 3.25 21.54
CA THR A 328 21.81 4.55 22.00
C THR A 328 22.31 4.50 23.45
N LEU A 329 21.70 3.69 24.32
CA LEU A 329 22.16 3.55 25.71
C LEU A 329 23.13 2.41 25.93
N TYR A 330 23.01 1.27 25.25
CA TYR A 330 23.75 0.05 25.59
C TYR A 330 24.76 -0.39 24.53
N LEU A 331 24.89 0.32 23.41
CA LEU A 331 25.99 0.10 22.45
C LEU A 331 27.29 0.69 23.02
N GLY A 332 27.96 -0.09 23.86
CA GLY A 332 29.18 0.29 24.57
C GLY A 332 29.41 -0.61 25.77
N ASN A 333 30.16 -0.12 26.76
CA ASN A 333 30.49 -0.88 27.97
C ASN A 333 29.47 -0.73 29.11
N VAL A 334 28.30 -0.14 28.87
CA VAL A 334 27.32 0.18 29.93
C VAL A 334 26.97 -1.05 30.75
N ILE A 335 26.61 -2.16 30.09
CA ILE A 335 26.24 -3.41 30.78
C ILE A 335 27.40 -3.90 31.65
N SER A 336 28.63 -3.86 31.13
CA SER A 336 29.82 -4.29 31.86
C SER A 336 30.11 -3.41 33.08
N VAL A 337 29.83 -2.10 33.00
CA VAL A 337 30.02 -1.16 34.12
C VAL A 337 28.97 -1.35 35.19
N ILE A 338 27.69 -1.39 34.81
CA ILE A 338 26.59 -1.56 35.77
C ILE A 338 26.60 -2.95 36.42
N ALA A 339 27.25 -3.93 35.80
CA ALA A 339 27.52 -5.26 36.36
C ALA A 339 28.78 -5.31 37.24
N GLY A 340 29.60 -4.25 37.26
CA GLY A 340 30.84 -4.18 38.04
C GLY A 340 32.05 -4.90 37.42
N ASN A 341 31.95 -5.34 36.17
CA ASN A 341 33.05 -6.01 35.46
C ASN A 341 34.12 -5.02 34.95
N VAL A 342 33.73 -3.76 34.74
CA VAL A 342 34.59 -2.67 34.27
C VAL A 342 34.42 -1.48 35.20
N SER A 343 35.52 -0.84 35.59
CA SER A 343 35.44 0.32 36.48
C SER A 343 35.03 1.59 35.71
N TYR A 344 34.46 2.56 36.43
CA TYR A 344 34.18 3.89 35.84
C TYR A 344 35.44 4.57 35.30
N PHE A 345 36.59 4.32 35.94
CA PHE A 345 37.89 4.82 35.48
C PHE A 345 38.27 4.25 34.11
N ASP A 346 38.10 2.95 33.89
CA ASP A 346 38.52 2.31 32.62
C ASP A 346 37.76 2.91 31.43
N ASN A 347 36.46 3.17 31.60
CA ASN A 347 35.67 3.84 30.57
C ASN A 347 35.98 5.32 30.41
N PHE A 348 36.23 6.02 31.51
CA PHE A 348 36.71 7.40 31.46
C PHE A 348 38.02 7.47 30.66
N ALA A 349 39.00 6.62 30.99
CA ALA A 349 40.29 6.57 30.31
C ALA A 349 40.14 6.19 28.84
N ALA A 350 39.31 5.20 28.51
CA ALA A 350 39.02 4.84 27.12
C ALA A 350 38.39 6.01 26.34
N ALA A 351 37.45 6.74 26.94
CA ALA A 351 36.80 7.89 26.31
C ALA A 351 37.77 9.05 26.06
N ILE A 352 38.66 9.33 27.03
CA ILE A 352 39.70 10.35 26.88
C ILE A 352 40.68 9.96 25.77
N LYS A 353 41.18 8.72 25.76
CA LYS A 353 42.08 8.20 24.71
C LYS A 353 41.44 8.27 23.33
N ASN A 354 40.18 7.89 23.20
CA ASN A 354 39.44 7.98 21.95
C ASN A 354 39.27 9.42 21.48
N THR A 355 39.06 10.36 22.40
CA THR A 355 38.95 11.79 22.09
C THR A 355 40.30 12.36 21.64
N ALA A 356 41.38 11.98 22.32
CA ALA A 356 42.75 12.36 21.95
C ALA A 356 43.11 11.84 20.55
N ALA A 357 42.81 10.57 20.26
CA ALA A 357 43.02 9.96 18.96
C ALA A 357 42.24 10.69 17.84
N LYS A 358 40.96 11.04 18.07
CA LYS A 358 40.15 11.80 17.11
C LYS A 358 40.71 13.19 16.80
N ASN A 359 41.36 13.81 17.77
CA ASN A 359 41.95 15.15 17.63
C ASN A 359 43.44 15.11 17.25
N ASN A 360 43.99 13.94 16.89
CA ASN A 360 45.41 13.75 16.58
C ASN A 360 46.36 14.17 17.72
N ILE A 361 45.89 14.10 18.97
CA ILE A 361 46.70 14.40 20.15
C ILE A 361 47.40 13.12 20.59
N SER A 362 48.73 13.10 20.49
CA SER A 362 49.56 11.97 20.91
C SER A 362 50.20 12.18 22.28
N GLY A 363 50.45 11.07 22.98
CA GLY A 363 51.21 11.07 24.24
C GLY A 363 50.47 11.65 25.44
N ILE A 364 49.19 11.30 25.61
CA ILE A 364 48.49 11.45 26.91
C ILE A 364 48.82 10.24 27.77
N SER A 365 49.41 10.48 28.95
CA SER A 365 49.80 9.42 29.89
C SER A 365 48.59 8.88 30.66
N ASP A 366 48.56 7.57 30.88
CA ASP A 366 47.55 6.91 31.72
C ASP A 366 47.61 7.38 33.18
N GLU A 367 48.81 7.72 33.65
CA GLU A 367 49.04 8.27 35.00
C GLU A 367 48.41 9.65 35.15
N ASP A 368 48.49 10.49 34.10
CA ASP A 368 47.89 11.83 34.11
C ASP A 368 46.36 11.74 34.05
N ILE A 369 45.81 10.82 33.23
CA ILE A 369 44.37 10.54 33.19
C ILE A 369 43.90 10.05 34.56
N ARG A 370 44.67 9.18 35.22
CA ARG A 370 44.36 8.67 36.56
C ARG A 370 44.37 9.76 37.61
N ARG A 371 45.37 10.64 37.59
CA ARG A 371 45.47 11.78 38.52
C ARG A 371 44.28 12.72 38.38
N VAL A 372 43.88 13.05 37.14
CA VAL A 372 42.68 13.86 36.88
C VAL A 372 41.42 13.19 37.38
N TYR A 373 41.27 11.87 37.16
CA TYR A 373 40.12 11.13 37.64
C TYR A 373 40.04 11.12 39.17
N ASP A 374 41.12 10.75 39.86
CA ASP A 374 41.14 10.60 41.31
C ASP A 374 41.00 11.94 42.06
N GLU A 375 41.52 13.05 41.52
CA GLU A 375 41.45 14.38 42.17
C GLU A 375 40.19 15.18 41.82
N LEU A 376 39.67 15.09 40.59
CA LEU A 376 38.61 15.98 40.11
C LEU A 376 37.29 15.27 39.81
N ILE A 377 37.31 13.97 39.52
CA ILE A 377 36.10 13.22 39.15
C ILE A 377 35.61 12.40 40.34
N ALA A 378 36.43 11.48 40.85
CA ALA A 378 36.08 10.56 41.93
C ALA A 378 35.50 11.24 43.17
N PRO A 379 36.04 12.38 43.66
CA PRO A 379 35.48 13.07 44.84
C PRO A 379 34.13 13.74 44.57
N ASN A 380 33.86 14.08 43.31
CA ASN A 380 32.59 14.67 42.86
C ASN A 380 31.55 13.62 42.46
N LEU A 381 31.89 12.33 42.51
CA LEU A 381 30.94 11.24 42.35
C LEU A 381 30.14 11.07 43.63
N LYS A 382 28.93 11.64 43.66
CA LYS A 382 27.97 11.32 44.73
C LYS A 382 27.51 9.88 44.56
N ASP A 383 27.90 8.99 45.48
CA ASP A 383 27.54 7.57 45.48
C ASP A 383 26.04 7.33 45.26
N ASN A 384 25.18 8.16 45.86
CA ASN A 384 23.73 8.03 45.72
C ASN A 384 23.24 8.34 44.30
N GLU A 385 23.86 9.29 43.60
CA GLU A 385 23.50 9.64 42.22
C GLU A 385 23.91 8.52 41.25
N LEU A 386 25.12 7.99 41.40
CA LEU A 386 25.59 6.86 40.58
C LEU A 386 24.77 5.59 40.83
N LYS A 387 24.43 5.29 42.08
CA LYS A 387 23.53 4.17 42.42
C LYS A 387 22.16 4.35 41.79
N ALA A 388 21.60 5.56 41.82
CA ALA A 388 20.32 5.85 41.19
C ALA A 388 20.37 5.68 39.66
N ILE A 389 21.42 6.21 39.00
CA ILE A 389 21.63 6.04 37.55
C ILE A 389 21.77 4.55 37.20
N THR A 390 22.57 3.81 37.96
CA THR A 390 22.80 2.37 37.75
C THR A 390 21.50 1.57 37.92
N ALA A 391 20.70 1.88 38.94
CA ALA A 391 19.41 1.24 39.16
C ALA A 391 18.42 1.55 38.03
N LEU A 392 18.39 2.81 37.55
CA LEU A 392 17.55 3.20 36.42
C LEU A 392 17.99 2.53 35.10
N LEU A 393 19.30 2.37 34.87
CA LEU A 393 19.83 1.63 33.72
C LEU A 393 19.39 0.17 33.77
N TRP A 394 19.52 -0.52 34.91
CA TRP A 394 19.02 -1.89 35.06
C TRP A 394 17.51 -2.00 34.85
N LEU A 395 16.74 -1.09 35.46
CA LEU A 395 15.28 -1.04 35.30
C LEU A 395 14.89 -0.88 33.82
N ASN A 396 15.49 0.09 33.14
CA ASN A 396 15.24 0.36 31.73
C ASN A 396 15.62 -0.85 30.85
N PHE A 397 16.77 -1.47 31.10
CA PHE A 397 17.22 -2.66 30.39
C PHE A 397 16.25 -3.84 30.53
N ILE A 398 15.78 -4.12 31.74
CA ILE A 398 14.82 -5.21 32.00
C ILE A 398 13.51 -4.96 31.25
N ILE A 399 13.01 -3.72 31.25
CA ILE A 399 11.77 -3.37 30.55
C ILE A 399 11.94 -3.45 29.03
N LEU A 400 13.09 -3.06 28.48
CA LEU A 400 13.40 -3.25 27.07
C LEU A 400 13.38 -4.74 26.71
N MET A 401 14.01 -5.59 27.52
CA MET A 401 14.02 -7.05 27.30
C MET A 401 12.61 -7.66 27.37
N LEU A 402 11.82 -7.28 28.37
CA LEU A 402 10.41 -7.70 28.46
C LEU A 402 9.61 -7.25 27.24
N SER A 403 9.87 -6.03 26.74
CA SER A 403 9.20 -5.48 25.57
C SER A 403 9.56 -6.26 24.30
N ILE A 404 10.81 -6.73 24.15
CA ILE A 404 11.23 -7.61 23.03
C ILE A 404 10.45 -8.92 23.06
N VAL A 405 10.42 -9.59 24.22
CA VAL A 405 9.67 -10.84 24.38
C VAL A 405 8.20 -10.62 24.03
N TYR A 406 7.64 -9.50 24.48
CA TYR A 406 6.26 -9.13 24.20
C TYR A 406 5.99 -8.89 22.70
N ILE A 407 6.89 -8.20 21.98
CA ILE A 407 6.80 -8.08 20.51
C ILE A 407 6.78 -9.47 19.87
N VAL A 408 7.69 -10.36 20.25
CA VAL A 408 7.77 -11.71 19.67
C VAL A 408 6.46 -12.47 19.87
N VAL A 409 5.89 -12.40 21.08
CA VAL A 409 4.57 -12.99 21.37
C VAL A 409 3.48 -12.37 20.48
N LEU A 410 3.47 -11.05 20.30
CA LEU A 410 2.51 -10.40 19.39
C LEU A 410 2.71 -10.82 17.95
N VAL A 411 3.93 -10.95 17.44
CA VAL A 411 4.20 -11.42 16.08
C VAL A 411 3.61 -12.82 15.86
N ILE A 412 3.66 -13.68 16.87
CA ILE A 412 3.10 -15.04 16.81
C ILE A 412 1.56 -15.01 16.86
N LEU A 413 0.99 -14.22 17.76
CA LEU A 413 -0.46 -14.16 17.99
C LEU A 413 -1.22 -13.30 16.97
N ASN A 414 -0.56 -12.33 16.33
CA ASN A 414 -1.20 -11.41 15.40
C ASN A 414 -1.67 -12.17 14.16
N PRO A 415 -2.94 -12.05 13.77
CA PRO A 415 -3.50 -12.92 12.76
C PRO A 415 -2.91 -12.65 11.38
N LYS A 416 -2.66 -13.74 10.64
CA LYS A 416 -2.11 -13.70 9.29
C LYS A 416 -3.22 -13.54 8.26
N TYR A 417 -2.91 -12.83 7.18
CA TYR A 417 -3.82 -12.71 6.04
C TYR A 417 -4.18 -14.09 5.50
N ASP A 418 -5.47 -14.27 5.25
CA ASP A 418 -5.97 -15.46 4.56
C ASP A 418 -5.99 -15.21 3.06
N ARG A 419 -4.91 -15.62 2.39
CA ARG A 419 -4.77 -15.42 0.93
C ARG A 419 -5.87 -16.12 0.15
N GLU A 420 -6.30 -17.30 0.60
CA GLU A 420 -7.35 -18.09 -0.07
C GLU A 420 -8.69 -17.39 0.07
N LYS A 421 -9.06 -16.95 1.28
CA LYS A 421 -10.29 -16.19 1.51
C LYS A 421 -10.33 -14.87 0.73
N ILE A 422 -9.21 -14.14 0.67
CA ILE A 422 -9.11 -12.90 -0.11
C ILE A 422 -9.26 -13.17 -1.60
N LEU A 423 -8.61 -14.22 -2.12
CA LEU A 423 -8.69 -14.60 -3.52
C LEU A 423 -10.11 -15.04 -3.89
N TYR A 424 -10.75 -15.86 -3.06
CA TYR A 424 -12.14 -16.27 -3.24
C TYR A 424 -13.09 -15.06 -3.23
N ALA A 425 -12.95 -14.14 -2.26
CA ALA A 425 -13.76 -12.93 -2.20
C ALA A 425 -13.58 -12.03 -3.43
N ASN A 426 -12.34 -11.90 -3.94
CA ASN A 426 -12.07 -11.13 -5.14
C ASN A 426 -12.64 -11.79 -6.40
N GLN A 427 -12.60 -13.13 -6.49
CA GLN A 427 -13.22 -13.87 -7.60
C GLN A 427 -14.74 -13.71 -7.60
N GLU A 428 -15.38 -13.85 -6.44
CA GLU A 428 -16.82 -13.62 -6.28
C GLU A 428 -17.21 -12.18 -6.61
N TYR A 429 -16.39 -11.20 -6.21
CA TYR A 429 -16.60 -9.80 -6.58
C TYR A 429 -16.44 -9.55 -8.09
N GLN A 430 -15.45 -10.18 -8.74
CA GLN A 430 -15.27 -10.09 -10.19
C GLN A 430 -16.44 -10.72 -10.94
N LYS A 431 -16.95 -11.86 -10.46
CA LYS A 431 -18.12 -12.52 -11.01
C LYS A 431 -19.37 -11.65 -10.88
N LEU A 432 -19.62 -11.11 -9.69
CA LEU A 432 -20.68 -10.13 -9.43
C LEU A 432 -20.60 -8.95 -10.40
N MET A 433 -19.42 -8.35 -10.54
CA MET A 433 -19.20 -7.24 -11.45
C MET A 433 -19.47 -7.65 -12.91
N SER A 434 -19.03 -8.84 -13.33
CA SER A 434 -19.27 -9.33 -14.68
C SER A 434 -20.74 -9.58 -14.98
N GLU A 435 -21.52 -10.07 -14.00
CA GLU A 435 -22.95 -10.33 -14.13
C GLU A 435 -23.74 -9.00 -14.15
N MET A 436 -23.38 -8.04 -13.28
CA MET A 436 -23.98 -6.69 -13.31
C MET A 436 -23.70 -5.97 -14.63
N MET A 437 -22.49 -6.10 -15.19
CA MET A 437 -22.15 -5.56 -16.51
C MET A 437 -22.94 -6.24 -17.65
N GLN A 438 -23.40 -7.47 -17.43
CA GLN A 438 -24.29 -8.20 -18.35
C GLN A 438 -25.78 -7.94 -18.07
N GLY A 439 -26.12 -7.03 -17.15
CA GLY A 439 -27.50 -6.71 -16.76
C GLY A 439 -28.17 -7.79 -15.92
N ARG A 440 -27.40 -8.74 -15.37
CA ARG A 440 -27.90 -9.85 -14.53
C ARG A 440 -27.68 -9.55 -13.06
N THR A 441 -28.65 -9.96 -12.23
CA THR A 441 -28.53 -9.89 -10.78
C THR A 441 -27.76 -11.11 -10.26
N TYR A 442 -26.68 -10.85 -9.54
CA TYR A 442 -25.91 -11.88 -8.83
C TYR A 442 -25.78 -11.43 -7.37
N GLU A 443 -25.98 -12.34 -6.42
CA GLU A 443 -25.68 -12.10 -5.01
C GLU A 443 -24.38 -12.84 -4.66
N MET A 444 -23.42 -12.13 -4.05
CA MET A 444 -22.22 -12.78 -3.53
C MET A 444 -22.56 -13.74 -2.40
N ASP A 445 -21.76 -14.80 -2.29
CA ASP A 445 -21.84 -15.72 -1.17
C ASP A 445 -21.67 -14.98 0.18
N ARG A 446 -22.72 -15.05 1.01
CA ARG A 446 -22.78 -14.38 2.33
C ARG A 446 -21.79 -14.98 3.32
N SER A 447 -21.30 -16.20 3.11
CA SER A 447 -20.34 -16.88 3.99
C SER A 447 -18.96 -16.20 4.05
N ILE A 448 -18.65 -15.38 3.04
CA ILE A 448 -17.41 -14.60 2.93
C ILE A 448 -17.34 -13.50 4.00
N TYR A 449 -18.51 -13.01 4.40
CA TYR A 449 -18.69 -11.86 5.27
C TYR A 449 -18.97 -12.27 6.72
N GLU A 450 -18.62 -11.39 7.65
CA GLU A 450 -18.95 -11.54 9.05
C GLU A 450 -20.46 -11.38 9.28
N PRO A 451 -21.04 -12.05 10.29
CA PRO A 451 -22.44 -11.90 10.64
C PRO A 451 -22.80 -10.42 10.88
N GLU A 452 -23.88 -9.97 10.25
CA GLU A 452 -24.27 -8.54 10.24
C GLU A 452 -24.47 -7.97 11.65
N ILE A 453 -25.05 -8.79 12.53
CA ILE A 453 -25.31 -8.45 13.95
C ILE A 453 -24.02 -7.97 14.63
N ASN A 454 -22.90 -8.68 14.43
CA ASN A 454 -21.63 -8.37 15.09
C ASN A 454 -21.03 -7.06 14.58
N VAL A 455 -21.18 -6.77 13.28
CA VAL A 455 -20.65 -5.55 12.66
C VAL A 455 -21.50 -4.35 13.06
N GLN A 456 -22.82 -4.53 13.14
CA GLN A 456 -23.75 -3.48 13.52
C GLN A 456 -23.64 -3.11 15.00
N GLU A 457 -23.45 -4.08 15.88
CA GLU A 457 -23.13 -3.84 17.30
C GLU A 457 -21.86 -2.99 17.45
N PHE A 458 -20.81 -3.29 16.66
CA PHE A 458 -19.59 -2.49 16.65
C PHE A 458 -19.83 -1.04 16.20
N ILE A 459 -20.61 -0.84 15.13
CA ILE A 459 -20.93 0.51 14.61
C ILE A 459 -21.73 1.30 15.64
N ASN A 460 -22.73 0.68 16.27
CA ASN A 460 -23.56 1.31 17.30
C ASN A 460 -22.71 1.75 18.49
N LYS A 461 -21.86 0.86 19.01
CA LYS A 461 -20.93 1.16 20.12
C LYS A 461 -19.95 2.28 19.77
N LYS A 462 -19.51 2.36 18.52
CA LYS A 462 -18.64 3.43 18.02
C LYS A 462 -19.38 4.78 17.96
N ASN A 463 -20.64 4.79 17.53
CA ASN A 463 -21.46 5.99 17.46
C ASN A 463 -21.86 6.51 18.84
N GLU A 464 -22.20 5.62 19.78
CA GLU A 464 -22.47 5.98 21.18
C GLU A 464 -21.28 6.70 21.83
N ARG A 465 -20.05 6.20 21.62
CA ARG A 465 -18.82 6.85 22.12
C ARG A 465 -18.61 8.25 21.53
N LYS A 466 -18.92 8.43 20.25
CA LYS A 466 -18.81 9.74 19.58
C LYS A 466 -19.84 10.72 20.11
N ASN A 467 -21.06 10.26 20.39
CA ASN A 467 -22.13 11.11 20.90
C ASN A 467 -21.88 11.53 22.34
N LYS A 468 -21.40 10.63 23.21
CA LYS A 468 -20.97 10.98 24.58
C LYS A 468 -19.89 12.06 24.58
N ASN A 469 -18.85 11.91 23.76
CA ASN A 469 -17.80 12.92 23.65
C ASN A 469 -18.30 14.26 23.10
N LYS A 470 -19.43 14.31 22.37
CA LYS A 470 -20.03 15.58 21.92
C LYS A 470 -20.83 16.25 23.03
N GLU A 471 -21.64 15.47 23.75
CA GLU A 471 -22.43 15.98 24.88
C GLU A 471 -21.56 16.51 26.02
N ASP A 472 -20.41 15.90 26.28
CA ASP A 472 -19.46 16.39 27.29
C ASP A 472 -18.79 17.71 26.86
N ASN A 473 -18.48 17.88 25.57
CA ASN A 473 -17.91 19.12 25.02
C ASN A 473 -18.93 20.27 24.90
N GLU A 474 -20.23 19.97 24.85
CA GLU A 474 -21.30 20.98 24.86
C GLU A 474 -21.67 21.44 26.28
N LYS A 475 -21.27 20.71 27.31
CA LYS A 475 -21.48 21.11 28.72
C LYS A 475 -20.32 21.90 29.32
N ASP A 476 -19.14 21.83 28.70
CA ASP A 476 -17.92 22.51 29.13
C ASP A 476 -17.63 23.81 28.35
N ASN A 477 -18.53 24.23 27.44
CA ASN A 477 -18.57 25.56 26.82
C ASN A 477 -19.76 26.35 27.35
#